data_AF-A0A7X6U7Z9-F1
#
_entry.id   AF-A0A7X6U7Z9-F1
#
_cell.length_a   1.000
_cell.length_b   1.000
_cell.length_c   1.000
_cell.angle_alpha   90.00
_cell.angle_beta   90.00
_cell.angle_gamma   90.00
#
_symmetry.space_group_name_H-M   'P 1'
#
loop_
_entity.id
_entity.type
_entity.pdbx_description
1 polymer ?
#
loop_
_entity_poly.entity_id
_entity_poly.type
_entity_poly.pdbx_seq_one_letter_code
_entity_poly.pdbx_strand_id
1 'polypeptide(L)'
;MGVLGKLKSQYRFSPEGLSFKEKFLLALPAPAASLSSVLIHNVYIKLYTDVIHLDPMYVGLIYFWFNIWNTINDPIFGIFIDKMKYRPGRGKFLYLMRVTVPFILLCLVA
;
A
#
# COMPACT_ATOMS: atom_id res chain seq x y z
N MET A 1 23.07 -18.62 19.18
CA MET A 1 22.84 -18.60 17.70
C MET A 1 22.36 -17.20 17.31
N GLY A 2 23.26 -16.40 16.75
CA GLY A 2 23.08 -14.96 16.60
C GLY A 2 21.96 -14.56 15.63
N VAL A 3 21.42 -13.36 15.83
CA VAL A 3 20.35 -12.71 15.05
C VAL A 3 20.58 -12.80 13.53
N LEU A 4 21.84 -12.75 13.07
CA LEU A 4 22.22 -12.96 11.67
C LEU A 4 21.81 -14.32 11.10
N GLY A 5 21.83 -15.38 11.91
CA GLY A 5 21.40 -16.73 11.48
C GLY A 5 19.89 -16.84 11.27
N LYS A 6 19.10 -16.14 12.11
CA LYS A 6 17.64 -16.05 11.95
C LYS A 6 17.26 -15.22 10.73
N LEU A 7 17.95 -14.11 10.47
CA LEU A 7 17.74 -13.31 9.26
C LEU A 7 18.04 -14.12 7.99
N LYS A 8 19.15 -14.87 7.97
CA LYS A 8 19.52 -15.72 6.83
C LYS A 8 18.53 -16.88 6.59
N SER A 9 17.89 -17.40 7.63
CA SER A 9 16.85 -18.44 7.47
C SER A 9 15.50 -17.88 7.05
N GLN A 10 15.19 -16.62 7.40
CA GLN A 10 13.90 -15.98 7.09
C GLN A 10 13.82 -15.53 5.61
N TYR A 11 14.96 -15.20 5.01
CA TYR A 11 15.11 -14.93 3.57
C TYR A 11 15.58 -16.15 2.76
N ARG A 12 15.45 -17.36 3.30
CA ARG A 12 15.78 -18.57 2.54
C ARG A 12 14.65 -18.82 1.54
N PHE A 13 14.93 -18.59 0.26
CA PHE A 13 14.03 -18.98 -0.83
C PHE A 13 13.79 -20.48 -0.73
N SER A 14 12.63 -20.88 -0.23
CA SER A 14 12.24 -22.29 -0.16
C SER A 14 12.26 -22.90 -1.56
N PRO A 15 12.83 -24.10 -1.75
CA PRO A 15 12.73 -24.86 -3.01
C PRO A 15 11.28 -25.20 -3.38
N GLU A 16 10.38 -25.26 -2.39
CA GLU A 16 8.93 -25.44 -2.55
C GLU A 16 8.19 -24.08 -2.69
N GLY A 17 8.83 -23.10 -3.33
CA GLY A 17 8.30 -21.74 -3.49
C GLY A 17 7.94 -21.41 -4.94
N LEU A 18 7.04 -20.43 -5.11
CA LEU A 18 6.63 -19.91 -6.42
C LEU A 18 7.86 -19.59 -7.32
N SER A 19 7.79 -20.08 -8.56
CA SER A 19 8.77 -19.84 -9.62
C SER A 19 8.93 -18.34 -9.89
N PHE A 20 10.08 -17.92 -10.41
CA PHE A 20 10.33 -16.53 -10.77
C PHE A 20 9.25 -15.99 -11.72
N LYS A 21 8.78 -16.80 -12.67
CA LYS A 21 7.68 -16.43 -13.57
C LYS A 21 6.37 -16.18 -12.81
N GLU A 22 6.03 -17.06 -11.87
CA GLU A 22 4.80 -16.94 -11.09
C GLU A 22 4.86 -15.74 -10.16
N LYS A 23 6.01 -15.46 -9.53
CA LYS A 23 6.23 -14.25 -8.73
C LYS A 23 6.10 -12.98 -9.56
N PHE A 24 6.66 -12.97 -10.77
CA PHE A 24 6.56 -11.84 -11.69
C PHE A 24 5.12 -11.61 -12.14
N LEU A 25 4.41 -12.67 -12.53
CA LEU A 25 3.00 -12.61 -12.92
C LEU A 25 2.07 -12.22 -11.75
N LEU A 26 2.37 -12.63 -10.51
CA LEU A 26 1.64 -12.22 -9.32
C LEU A 26 1.92 -10.76 -8.93
N ALA A 27 3.11 -10.25 -9.21
CA ALA A 27 3.50 -8.88 -8.88
C ALA A 27 3.02 -7.85 -9.92
N LEU A 28 2.75 -8.25 -11.16
CA LEU A 28 2.35 -7.35 -12.26
C LEU A 28 1.00 -6.63 -12.06
N PRO A 29 -0.07 -7.28 -11.56
CA PRO A 29 -1.40 -6.65 -11.48
C PRO A 29 -1.47 -5.50 -10.48
N ALA A 30 -0.71 -5.58 -9.37
CA ALA A 30 -0.83 -4.62 -8.28
C ALA A 30 -0.34 -3.21 -8.64
N PRO A 31 0.85 -3.03 -9.25
CA PRO A 31 1.29 -1.74 -9.76
C PRO A 31 0.41 -1.21 -10.89
N ALA A 32 -0.06 -2.10 -11.79
CA ALA A 32 -0.93 -1.69 -12.90
C ALA A 32 -2.27 -1.11 -12.39
N ALA A 33 -2.84 -1.71 -11.34
CA ALA A 33 -4.07 -1.24 -10.72
C ALA A 33 -3.89 0.07 -9.93
N SER A 34 -2.72 0.30 -9.32
CA SER A 34 -2.46 1.54 -8.57
C SER A 34 -2.03 2.71 -9.45
N LEU A 35 -1.63 2.44 -10.70
CA LEU A 35 -1.08 3.43 -11.61
C LEU A 35 -2.07 4.56 -11.94
N SER A 36 -3.35 4.24 -12.12
CA SER A 36 -4.40 5.22 -12.39
C SER A 36 -4.55 6.21 -11.23
N SER A 37 -4.65 5.71 -10.00
CA SER A 37 -4.78 6.53 -8.80
C SER A 37 -3.56 7.43 -8.58
N VAL A 38 -2.36 6.91 -8.84
CA VAL A 38 -1.11 7.69 -8.73
C VAL A 38 -1.07 8.80 -9.78
N LEU A 39 -1.50 8.53 -11.01
CA LEU A 39 -1.56 9.54 -12.07
C LEU A 39 -2.56 10.64 -11.73
N ILE A 40 -3.77 10.29 -11.29
CA ILE A 40 -4.79 11.27 -10.89
C ILE A 40 -4.26 12.14 -9.74
N HIS A 41 -3.62 11.54 -8.75
CA HIS A 41 -3.07 12.27 -7.60
C HIS A 41 -1.96 13.26 -7.98
N ASN A 42 -1.15 12.97 -9.01
CA ASN A 42 -0.14 13.90 -9.51
C ASN A 42 -0.76 15.07 -10.29
N VAL A 43 -1.86 14.83 -11.01
CA VAL A 43 -2.55 15.89 -11.77
C VAL A 43 -3.28 16.89 -10.85
N TYR A 44 -3.61 16.50 -9.62
CA TYR A 44 -4.27 17.40 -8.66
C TYR A 44 -3.50 18.68 -8.36
N ILE A 45 -2.17 18.63 -8.22
CA ILE A 45 -1.36 19.84 -7.98
C ILE A 45 -1.54 20.84 -9.15
N LYS A 46 -1.51 20.31 -10.38
CA LYS A 46 -1.75 21.10 -11.59
C LYS A 46 -3.17 21.63 -11.66
N LEU A 47 -4.17 20.83 -11.28
CA LEU A 47 -5.58 21.23 -11.25
C LEU A 47 -5.82 22.40 -10.27
N TYR A 48 -5.31 22.29 -9.04
CA TYR A 48 -5.48 23.34 -8.02
C TYR A 48 -4.79 24.65 -8.39
N THR A 49 -3.66 24.57 -9.09
CA THR A 49 -2.87 25.75 -9.46
C THR A 49 -3.38 26.39 -10.76
N ASP A 50 -3.65 25.60 -11.80
CA ASP A 50 -3.97 26.11 -13.14
C ASP A 50 -5.46 26.39 -13.36
N VAL A 51 -6.35 25.61 -12.74
CA VAL A 51 -7.81 25.71 -12.98
C VAL A 51 -8.51 26.48 -11.87
N ILE A 52 -8.11 26.25 -10.62
CA ILE A 52 -8.68 26.92 -9.44
C ILE A 52 -7.92 28.24 -9.13
N HIS A 53 -6.77 28.46 -9.79
CA HIS A 53 -5.90 29.63 -9.58
C HIS A 53 -5.49 29.85 -8.12
N LEU A 54 -5.35 28.75 -7.38
CA LEU A 54 -4.86 28.81 -6.01
C LEU A 54 -3.37 29.12 -6.00
N ASP A 55 -2.92 29.93 -5.04
CA ASP A 55 -1.49 30.20 -4.88
C ASP A 55 -0.74 28.87 -4.62
N PRO A 56 0.31 28.56 -5.41
CA PRO A 56 1.12 27.35 -5.26
C PRO A 56 1.63 27.14 -3.83
N MET A 57 1.84 28.22 -3.07
CA MET A 57 2.30 28.15 -1.68
C MET A 57 1.31 27.41 -0.77
N TYR A 58 0.00 27.66 -0.92
CA TYR A 58 -1.02 26.98 -0.12
C TYR A 58 -1.19 25.52 -0.53
N VAL A 59 -1.15 25.23 -1.84
CA VAL A 59 -1.21 23.86 -2.35
C VAL A 59 -0.01 23.05 -1.83
N GLY A 60 1.19 23.64 -1.88
CA GLY A 60 2.41 23.02 -1.33
C GLY A 60 2.31 22.74 0.17
N LEU A 61 1.73 23.66 0.96
CA LEU A 61 1.54 23.46 2.39
C LEU A 61 0.55 22.33 2.71
N ILE A 62 -0.56 22.24 1.96
CA ILE A 62 -1.54 21.14 2.11
C ILE A 62 -0.87 19.80 1.78
N TYR A 63 -0.13 19.74 0.68
CA TYR A 63 0.60 18.53 0.29
C TYR A 63 1.70 18.17 1.30
N PHE A 64 2.36 19.15 1.91
CA PHE A 64 3.33 18.92 2.97
C PHE A 64 2.67 18.23 4.18
N TRP A 65 1.55 18.75 4.66
CA TRP A 65 0.79 18.13 5.76
C TRP A 65 0.24 16.75 5.39
N PHE A 66 -0.25 16.57 4.16
CA PHE A 66 -0.72 15.29 3.65
C PHE A 66 0.39 14.22 3.68
N ASN A 67 1.62 14.58 3.28
CA ASN A 67 2.75 13.65 3.32
C ASN A 67 3.15 13.27 4.75
N ILE A 68 3.13 14.22 5.68
CA ILE A 68 3.37 13.94 7.11
C ILE A 68 2.31 12.96 7.64
N TRP A 69 1.03 13.21 7.33
CA TRP A 69 -0.06 12.33 7.73
C TRP A 69 0.13 10.91 7.18
N ASN A 70 0.43 10.75 5.90
CA ASN A 70 0.70 9.42 5.31
C ASN A 70 1.89 8.73 5.95
N THR A 71 3.00 9.46 6.16
CA THR A 71 4.22 8.91 6.79
C THR A 71 3.94 8.36 8.19
N ILE A 72 2.98 8.91 8.92
CA ILE A 72 2.58 8.44 10.25
C ILE A 72 1.59 7.26 10.14
N ASN A 73 0.61 7.34 9.24
CA ASN A 73 -0.40 6.30 9.10
C ASN A 73 0.16 4.98 8.57
N ASP A 74 1.08 5.02 7.62
CA ASP A 74 1.63 3.81 7.00
C ASP A 74 2.27 2.86 8.04
N PRO A 75 3.14 3.31 8.97
CA PRO A 75 3.63 2.50 10.08
C PRO A 75 2.54 2.03 11.05
N ILE A 76 1.56 2.88 11.37
CA ILE A 76 0.48 2.53 12.31
C ILE A 76 -0.33 1.35 11.75
N PHE A 77 -0.75 1.46 10.49
CA PHE A 77 -1.46 0.37 9.81
C PHE A 77 -0.59 -0.88 9.67
N GLY A 78 0.70 -0.72 9.38
CA GLY A 78 1.65 -1.83 9.35
C GLY A 78 1.70 -2.60 10.68
N ILE A 79 1.87 -1.88 11.80
CA ILE A 79 1.90 -2.49 13.14
C ILE A 79 0.55 -3.12 13.49
N PHE A 80 -0.57 -2.50 13.11
CA PHE A 80 -1.91 -3.03 13.37
C PHE A 80 -2.15 -4.35 12.63
N ILE A 81 -1.80 -4.40 11.35
CA ILE A 81 -1.83 -5.62 10.54
C ILE A 81 -0.91 -6.66 11.17
N ASP A 82 0.27 -6.26 11.64
CA ASP A 82 1.22 -7.20 12.20
C ASP A 82 0.80 -7.84 13.52
N LYS A 83 0.09 -7.08 14.36
CA LYS A 83 -0.51 -7.57 15.62
C LYS A 83 -1.72 -8.48 15.40
N MET A 84 -2.23 -8.60 14.18
CA MET A 84 -3.41 -9.40 13.89
C MET A 84 -3.12 -10.92 14.04
N LYS A 85 -3.89 -11.61 14.88
CA LYS A 85 -3.70 -13.07 15.13
C LYS A 85 -3.94 -13.88 13.85
N TYR A 86 -2.95 -14.68 13.46
CA TYR A 86 -3.05 -15.64 12.35
C TYR A 86 -4.13 -16.69 12.65
N ARG A 87 -5.10 -16.85 11.75
CA ARG A 87 -6.11 -17.91 11.82
C ARG A 87 -5.78 -19.01 10.79
N PRO A 88 -5.51 -20.26 11.22
CA PRO A 88 -5.20 -21.35 10.30
C PRO A 88 -6.39 -21.63 9.38
N GLY A 89 -6.12 -21.81 8.08
CA GLY A 89 -7.14 -22.10 7.05
C GLY A 89 -7.70 -20.88 6.30
N ARG A 90 -7.50 -19.64 6.80
CA ARG A 90 -7.86 -18.42 6.07
C ARG A 90 -6.72 -17.42 5.90
N GLY A 91 -5.57 -17.59 6.56
CA GLY A 91 -4.44 -16.66 6.40
C GLY A 91 -4.64 -15.30 7.11
N LYS A 92 -3.54 -14.58 7.35
CA LYS A 92 -3.52 -13.33 8.13
C LYS A 92 -4.26 -12.18 7.42
N PHE A 93 -4.10 -12.07 6.11
CA PHE A 93 -4.60 -10.95 5.29
C PHE A 93 -6.04 -11.10 4.81
N LEU A 94 -6.64 -12.30 4.91
CA LEU A 94 -7.92 -12.59 4.28
C LEU A 94 -9.11 -11.99 5.06
N TYR A 95 -8.94 -11.76 6.37
CA TYR A 95 -9.87 -10.92 7.13
C TYR A 95 -9.75 -9.45 6.72
N LEU A 96 -8.51 -8.96 6.56
CA LEU A 96 -8.26 -7.58 6.16
C LEU A 96 -8.88 -7.30 4.79
N MET A 97 -8.66 -8.17 3.81
CA MET A 97 -9.28 -8.10 2.47
C MET A 97 -10.81 -8.15 2.57
N ARG A 98 -11.40 -9.01 3.41
CA ARG A 98 -12.86 -9.09 3.51
C ARG A 98 -13.50 -7.83 4.09
N VAL A 99 -12.81 -7.12 4.97
CA VAL A 99 -13.31 -5.86 5.56
C VAL A 99 -13.04 -4.68 4.62
N THR A 100 -11.89 -4.65 3.96
CA THR A 100 -11.51 -3.54 3.08
C THR A 100 -12.17 -3.60 1.71
N VAL A 101 -12.38 -4.79 1.11
CA VAL A 101 -12.96 -4.92 -0.24
C VAL A 101 -14.36 -4.29 -0.36
N PRO A 102 -15.32 -4.51 0.55
CA PRO A 102 -16.62 -3.84 0.49
C PRO A 102 -16.50 -2.31 0.58
N PHE A 103 -15.57 -1.82 1.40
CA PHE A 103 -15.32 -0.38 1.57
C PHE A 103 -14.69 0.22 0.31
N ILE A 104 -13.72 -0.47 -0.29
CA ILE A 104 -13.08 -0.07 -1.55
C ILE A 104 -14.12 -0.03 -2.67
N LEU A 105 -14.98 -1.06 -2.79
CA LEU A 105 -16.04 -1.08 -3.80
C LEU A 105 -17.05 0.05 -3.60
N LEU A 106 -17.41 0.36 -2.35
CA LEU A 106 -18.30 1.48 -2.05
C LEU A 106 -17.66 2.82 -2.41
N CYS A 107 -16.38 3.04 -2.07
CA CYS A 107 -15.63 4.24 -2.47
C CYS A 107 -15.38 4.36 -3.99
N LEU A 108 -15.44 3.26 -4.74
CA LEU A 108 -15.23 3.27 -6.18
C LEU A 108 -16.55 3.57 -6.93
N VAL A 109 -17.68 3.22 -6.31
CA VAL A 109 -19.03 3.45 -6.87
C VAL A 109 -19.59 4.82 -6.49
N ALA A 110 -19.21 5.36 -5.32
CA ALA A 110 -19.60 6.69 -4.84
C ALA A 110 -18.74 7.80 -5.47
#